data_AF-A0A3B0WMD7-F1
#
_entry.id   AF-A0A3B0WMD7-F1
#
_cell.length_a   1.000
_cell.length_b   1.000
_cell.length_c   1.000
_cell.angle_alpha   90.00
_cell.angle_beta   90.00
_cell.angle_gamma   90.00
#
_symmetry.space_group_name_H-M   'P 1'
#
loop_
_entity.id
_entity.type
_entity.pdbx_description
1 polymer ?
#
loop_
_entity_poly.entity_id
_entity_poly.type
_entity_poly.pdbx_seq_one_letter_code
_entity_poly.pdbx_strand_id
1 'polypeptide(L)'
;MKFSQLKIGEHFIWNEEPYIKATPLVAHHSETGASKIVPKYVNIELAETRSKNEKGLSKPDDMLEYLVSELSDAIQISTLSDAAKTFVLSEIENVKIKAVKKIKLKESKYKGSKIKGAKPLM
;
A
#
# COMPACT_ATOMS: atom_id res chain seq x y z
N MET A 1 -5.57 -21.27 4.92
CA MET A 1 -6.30 -21.37 3.61
C MET A 1 -5.63 -22.41 2.72
N LYS A 2 -6.18 -22.75 1.54
CA LYS A 2 -5.52 -23.64 0.56
C LYS A 2 -4.71 -22.85 -0.47
N PHE A 3 -3.56 -23.38 -0.91
CA PHE A 3 -2.76 -22.74 -1.97
C PHE A 3 -3.54 -22.51 -3.27
N SER A 4 -4.46 -23.40 -3.62
CA SER A 4 -5.36 -23.24 -4.78
C SER A 4 -6.27 -22.01 -4.69
N GLN A 5 -6.54 -21.50 -3.49
CA GLN A 5 -7.41 -20.36 -3.24
C GLN A 5 -6.68 -19.02 -3.31
N LEU A 6 -5.34 -19.01 -3.25
CA LEU A 6 -4.55 -17.80 -3.45
C LEU A 6 -4.66 -17.31 -4.89
N LYS A 7 -4.63 -15.99 -5.08
CA LYS A 7 -4.40 -15.37 -6.38
C LYS A 7 -2.90 -15.35 -6.67
N ILE A 8 -2.55 -15.34 -7.96
CA ILE A 8 -1.17 -15.08 -8.38
C ILE A 8 -0.77 -13.68 -7.87
N GLY A 9 0.43 -13.56 -7.30
CA GLY A 9 0.94 -12.35 -6.66
C GLY A 9 0.63 -12.21 -5.17
N GLU A 10 -0.23 -13.05 -4.59
CA GLU A 10 -0.50 -13.01 -3.15
C GLU A 10 0.65 -13.63 -2.33
N HIS A 11 0.94 -12.99 -1.20
CA HIS A 11 1.97 -13.42 -0.25
C HIS A 11 1.39 -14.40 0.77
N PHE A 12 2.15 -15.42 1.11
CA PHE A 12 1.75 -16.45 2.05
C PHE A 12 2.95 -17.03 2.78
N ILE A 13 2.70 -17.61 3.96
CA ILE A 13 3.69 -18.34 4.74
C ILE A 13 3.44 -19.83 4.54
N TRP A 14 4.51 -20.57 4.24
CA TRP A 14 4.48 -22.01 4.10
C TRP A 14 5.77 -22.62 4.66
N ASN A 15 5.64 -23.53 5.62
CA ASN A 15 6.76 -24.07 6.40
C ASN A 15 7.62 -22.97 7.05
N GLU A 16 6.96 -21.98 7.69
CA GLU A 16 7.61 -20.85 8.36
C GLU A 16 8.41 -19.90 7.43
N GLU A 17 8.34 -20.10 6.12
CA GLU A 17 9.04 -19.28 5.12
C GLU A 17 8.06 -18.45 4.27
N PRO A 18 8.44 -17.23 3.85
CA PRO A 18 7.59 -16.33 3.06
C PRO A 18 7.68 -16.60 1.55
N TYR A 19 6.52 -16.75 0.91
CA TYR A 19 6.39 -17.03 -0.53
C TYR A 19 5.35 -16.14 -1.21
N ILE A 20 5.50 -15.97 -2.53
CA ILE A 20 4.58 -15.27 -3.42
C ILE A 20 4.09 -16.26 -4.48
N LYS A 21 2.78 -16.38 -4.65
CA LYS A 21 2.23 -17.31 -5.66
C LYS A 21 2.56 -16.82 -7.07
N ALA A 22 3.23 -17.64 -7.86
CA ALA A 22 3.63 -17.29 -9.23
C ALA A 22 2.72 -17.94 -10.28
N THR A 23 2.34 -19.20 -10.06
CA THR A 23 1.48 -19.98 -10.95
C THR A 23 0.54 -20.88 -10.11
N PRO A 24 -0.37 -21.66 -10.73
CA PRO A 24 -1.25 -22.57 -9.99
C PRO A 24 -0.54 -23.64 -9.15
N LEU A 25 0.75 -23.89 -9.39
CA LEU A 25 1.55 -24.91 -8.69
C LEU A 25 2.94 -24.41 -8.24
N VAL A 26 3.32 -23.17 -8.54
CA VAL A 26 4.65 -22.62 -8.25
C VAL A 26 4.53 -21.34 -7.45
N ALA A 27 5.43 -21.17 -6.49
CA ALA A 27 5.63 -19.94 -5.75
C ALA A 27 7.11 -19.53 -5.76
N HIS A 28 7.37 -18.24 -5.62
CA HIS A 28 8.72 -17.70 -5.44
C HIS A 28 8.93 -17.33 -3.98
N HIS A 29 10.09 -17.63 -3.41
CA HIS A 29 10.46 -17.14 -2.10
C HIS A 29 10.51 -15.61 -2.11
N SER A 30 9.91 -14.95 -1.13
CA SER A 30 9.75 -13.49 -1.12
C SER A 30 11.10 -12.76 -1.07
N GLU A 31 12.09 -13.34 -0.37
CA GLU A 31 13.40 -12.73 -0.16
C GLU A 31 14.45 -13.15 -1.19
N THR A 32 14.48 -14.43 -1.59
CA THR A 32 15.55 -15.00 -2.43
C THR A 32 15.14 -15.17 -3.88
N GLY A 33 13.84 -15.06 -4.21
CA GLY A 33 13.30 -15.32 -5.54
C GLY A 33 13.31 -16.80 -5.96
N ALA A 34 13.78 -17.71 -5.09
CA ALA A 34 13.87 -19.13 -5.40
C ALA A 34 12.49 -19.71 -5.71
N SER A 35 12.38 -20.47 -6.80
CA SER A 35 11.12 -21.10 -7.21
C SER A 35 10.90 -22.41 -6.47
N LYS A 36 9.69 -22.62 -5.97
CA LYS A 36 9.29 -23.84 -5.25
C LYS A 36 7.94 -24.34 -5.75
N ILE A 37 7.84 -25.66 -5.93
CA ILE A 37 6.57 -26.31 -6.27
C ILE A 37 5.76 -26.46 -4.98
N VAL A 38 4.52 -25.97 -5.02
CA VAL A 38 3.60 -25.97 -3.88
C VAL A 38 2.39 -26.84 -4.23
N PRO A 39 2.10 -27.89 -3.44
CA PRO A 39 0.93 -28.73 -3.70
C PRO A 39 -0.36 -27.92 -3.67
N LYS A 40 -1.22 -28.13 -4.67
CA LYS A 40 -2.48 -27.37 -4.86
C LYS A 40 -3.36 -27.28 -3.60
N TYR A 41 -3.42 -28.36 -2.82
CA TYR A 41 -4.31 -28.48 -1.66
C TYR A 41 -3.58 -28.39 -0.31
N VAL A 42 -2.33 -27.91 -0.30
CA VAL A 42 -1.61 -27.69 0.96
C VAL A 42 -2.26 -26.55 1.74
N ASN A 43 -2.25 -26.67 3.07
CA ASN A 43 -2.63 -25.59 3.95
C ASN A 43 -1.49 -24.58 4.02
N ILE A 44 -1.85 -23.31 3.94
CA ILE A 44 -0.95 -22.17 4.01
C ILE A 44 -1.58 -21.10 4.88
N GLU A 45 -0.73 -20.23 5.40
CA GLU A 45 -1.14 -19.04 6.13
C GLU A 45 -1.01 -17.84 5.22
N LEU A 46 -2.01 -16.95 5.22
CA LEU A 46 -1.82 -15.65 4.57
C LEU A 46 -0.76 -14.91 5.37
N ALA A 47 0.30 -14.50 4.69
CA ALA A 47 1.11 -13.43 5.23
C ALA A 47 0.16 -12.24 5.30
N GLU A 48 -0.03 -11.64 6.47
CA GLU A 48 -0.70 -10.35 6.56
C GLU A 48 0.16 -9.36 5.77
N THR A 49 -0.05 -9.26 4.44
CA THR A 49 0.07 -7.96 3.79
C THR A 49 -0.79 -7.06 4.64
N ARG A 50 -0.21 -5.96 5.14
CA ARG A 50 -0.80 -4.93 6.01
C ARG A 50 -2.00 -4.21 5.34
N SER A 51 -2.90 -4.95 4.71
CA SER A 51 -4.10 -4.55 3.99
C SER A 51 -5.28 -4.35 4.94
N LYS A 52 -5.04 -4.13 6.25
CA LYS A 52 -6.13 -3.82 7.18
C LYS A 52 -6.77 -2.45 6.92
N ASN A 53 -6.19 -1.60 6.05
CA ASN A 53 -6.69 -0.24 5.79
C ASN A 53 -7.03 0.11 4.32
N GLU A 54 -7.20 -0.86 3.43
CA GLU A 54 -7.60 -0.53 2.04
C GLU A 54 -9.06 -0.03 1.93
N LYS A 55 -9.91 -0.33 2.91
CA LYS A 55 -11.34 0.04 2.89
C LYS A 55 -11.64 1.53 3.11
N GLY A 56 -10.63 2.38 3.31
CA GLY A 56 -10.79 3.82 3.59
C GLY A 56 -10.24 4.77 2.53
N LEU A 57 -9.55 4.28 1.49
CA LEU A 57 -8.74 5.09 0.56
C LEU A 57 -9.58 5.83 -0.51
N SER A 58 -10.78 6.29 -0.16
CA SER A 58 -11.67 6.99 -1.10
C SER A 58 -11.30 8.46 -1.31
N LYS A 59 -10.57 9.06 -0.37
CA LYS A 59 -10.13 10.45 -0.45
C LYS A 59 -8.62 10.54 -0.68
N PRO A 60 -8.16 11.55 -1.44
CA PRO A 60 -6.73 11.79 -1.66
C PRO A 60 -5.92 11.98 -0.37
N ASP A 61 -6.53 12.55 0.67
CA ASP A 61 -5.86 12.74 1.98
C ASP A 61 -5.62 11.40 2.69
N ASP A 62 -6.63 10.52 2.71
CA ASP A 62 -6.53 9.18 3.32
C ASP A 62 -5.47 8.33 2.59
N MET A 63 -5.40 8.44 1.25
CA MET A 63 -4.36 7.79 0.45
C MET A 63 -2.96 8.31 0.74
N LEU A 64 -2.82 9.62 0.89
CA LEU A 64 -1.54 10.25 1.19
C LEU A 64 -1.04 9.81 2.58
N GLU A 65 -1.94 9.75 3.57
CA GLU A 65 -1.61 9.33 4.93
C GLU A 65 -1.15 7.86 4.96
N TYR A 66 -1.85 6.98 4.25
CA TYR A 66 -1.44 5.58 4.11
C TYR A 66 -0.05 5.43 3.47
N LEU A 67 0.20 6.11 2.34
CA LEU A 67 1.50 6.03 1.65
C LEU A 67 2.65 6.57 2.51
N VAL A 68 2.43 7.66 3.25
CA VAL A 68 3.44 8.21 4.17
C VAL A 68 3.74 7.22 5.29
N SER A 69 2.70 6.56 5.83
CA SER A 69 2.87 5.55 6.88
C SER A 69 3.70 4.36 6.39
N GLU A 70 3.34 3.79 5.24
CA GLU A 70 4.05 2.64 4.66
C GLU A 70 5.51 2.96 4.33
N LEU A 71 5.76 4.14 3.74
CA LEU A 71 7.13 4.59 3.46
C LEU A 71 7.94 4.81 4.74
N SER A 72 7.33 5.39 5.78
CA SER A 72 8.03 5.62 7.06
C SER A 72 8.43 4.30 7.72
N ASP A 73 7.52 3.32 7.72
CA ASP A 73 7.79 1.99 8.26
C ASP A 73 8.90 1.28 7.49
N ALA A 74 8.88 1.36 6.15
CA ALA A 74 9.93 0.80 5.30
C ALA A 74 11.31 1.42 5.59
N ILE A 75 11.36 2.73 5.86
CA ILE A 75 12.62 3.41 6.24
C ILE A 75 13.09 2.97 7.64
N GLN A 76 12.18 2.79 8.59
CA GLN A 76 12.54 2.37 9.95
C GLN A 76 13.21 0.98 9.96
N ILE A 77 12.66 0.03 9.20
CA ILE A 77 13.22 -1.33 9.10
C ILE A 77 14.43 -1.44 8.17
N SER A 78 14.79 -0.36 7.45
CA SER A 78 15.92 -0.37 6.52
C SER A 78 17.28 -0.46 7.23
N THR A 79 18.30 -0.87 6.48
CA THR A 79 19.70 -0.94 6.93
C THR A 79 20.43 0.41 6.85
N LEU A 80 19.71 1.51 6.59
CA LEU A 80 20.30 2.84 6.53
C LEU A 80 20.84 3.26 7.91
N SER A 81 21.83 4.16 7.91
CA SER A 81 22.28 4.79 9.16
C SER A 81 21.17 5.67 9.74
N ASP A 82 21.19 5.87 11.06
CA ASP A 82 20.18 6.69 11.74
C ASP A 82 20.13 8.14 11.21
N ALA A 83 21.30 8.68 10.85
CA ALA A 83 21.38 9.99 10.20
C ALA A 83 20.67 10.01 8.84
N ALA A 84 20.85 8.96 8.03
CA ALA A 84 20.17 8.83 6.73
C ALA A 84 18.67 8.61 6.89
N LYS A 85 18.24 7.79 7.85
CA LYS A 85 16.81 7.60 8.19
C LYS A 85 16.16 8.92 8.58
N THR A 86 16.80 9.68 9.46
CA THR A 86 16.31 10.98 9.92
C THR A 86 16.16 11.98 8.76
N PHE A 87 17.16 12.04 7.88
CA PHE A 87 17.10 12.89 6.69
C PHE A 87 15.93 12.52 5.78
N VAL A 88 15.79 11.23 5.44
CA VAL A 88 14.71 10.76 4.56
C VAL A 88 13.33 11.00 5.17
N LEU A 89 13.15 10.73 6.47
CA LEU A 89 11.88 10.99 7.16
C LEU A 89 11.53 12.48 7.16
N SER A 90 12.51 13.36 7.32
CA SER A 90 12.29 14.81 7.24
C SER A 90 11.84 15.26 5.84
N GLU A 91 12.37 14.64 4.79
CA GLU A 91 11.99 14.96 3.41
C GLU A 91 10.61 14.41 3.07
N ILE A 92 10.25 13.22 3.57
CA ILE A 92 8.90 12.65 3.46
C ILE A 92 7.87 13.62 4.07
N GLU A 93 8.13 14.17 5.26
CA GLU A 93 7.23 15.11 5.91
C GLU A 93 7.12 16.44 5.12
N ASN A 94 8.23 16.96 4.60
CA ASN A 94 8.23 18.14 3.73
C ASN A 94 7.35 17.94 2.48
N VAL A 95 7.45 16.77 1.85
CA VAL A 95 6.66 16.42 0.67
C VAL A 95 5.19 16.26 1.02
N LYS A 96 4.87 15.63 2.16
CA LYS A 96 3.50 15.50 2.68
C LYS A 96 2.84 16.86 2.86
N ILE A 97 3.51 17.81 3.51
CA ILE A 97 3.00 19.17 3.72
C ILE A 97 2.68 19.86 2.38
N LYS A 98 3.58 19.75 1.40
CA LYS A 98 3.36 20.30 0.04
C LYS A 98 2.17 19.64 -0.65
N ALA A 99 2.00 18.33 -0.51
CA ALA A 99 0.90 17.57 -1.10
C ALA A 99 -0.45 17.94 -0.48
N VAL A 100 -0.56 17.98 0.85
CA VAL A 100 -1.78 18.39 1.56
C VAL A 100 -2.20 19.81 1.15
N LYS A 101 -1.24 20.75 1.05
CA LYS A 101 -1.53 22.12 0.59
C LYS A 101 -2.15 22.14 -0.82
N LYS A 102 -1.65 21.29 -1.73
CA LYS A 102 -2.18 21.17 -3.09
C LYS A 102 -3.57 20.53 -3.12
N ILE A 103 -3.83 19.52 -2.29
CA ILE A 103 -5.14 18.86 -2.20
C ILE A 103 -6.19 19.87 -1.73
N LYS A 104 -5.94 20.56 -0.60
CA LYS A 104 -6.82 21.60 -0.06
C LYS A 104 -7.10 22.73 -1.07
N LEU A 105 -6.10 23.13 -1.84
CA LEU A 105 -6.24 24.18 -2.86
C LEU A 105 -7.05 23.73 -4.08
N LYS A 106 -7.05 22.44 -4.41
CA LYS A 106 -7.94 21.88 -5.44
C LYS A 106 -9.37 21.82 -4.94
N GLU A 107 -9.60 21.34 -3.72
CA GLU A 107 -10.94 21.24 -3.13
C GLU A 107 -11.64 22.61 -3.00
N SER A 108 -10.90 23.66 -2.66
CA SER A 108 -11.45 25.02 -2.58
C SER A 108 -11.86 25.58 -3.95
N LYS A 109 -11.09 25.29 -5.02
CA LYS A 109 -11.44 25.67 -6.39
C LYS A 109 -12.69 24.95 -6.90
N TYR A 110 -12.89 23.68 -6.54
CA TYR A 110 -14.08 22.93 -6.93
C TYR A 110 -15.36 23.41 -6.20
N LYS A 111 -15.27 23.85 -4.94
CA LYS A 111 -16.42 24.45 -4.23
C LYS A 111 -16.82 25.83 -4.77
N GLY A 112 -15.88 26.64 -5.24
CA GLY A 112 -16.16 27.95 -5.83
C GLY A 112 -16.82 27.95 -7.22
N SER A 113 -16.81 26.81 -7.93
CA SER A 113 -17.34 26.70 -9.30
C SER A 113 -18.83 26.33 -9.36
N LYS A 114 -19.44 25.84 -8.25
CA LYS A 114 -20.84 25.36 -8.24
C LYS A 114 -21.92 26.44 -8.04
N ILE A 115 -21.58 27.73 -7.94
CA ILE A 115 -22.56 28.79 -7.57
C ILE A 115 -23.06 29.61 -8.78
N LYS A 116 -22.60 29.37 -10.01
CA LYS A 116 -23.08 30.09 -11.21
C LYS A 116 -23.80 29.16 -12.18
N GLY A 117 -25.07 28.86 -11.94
CA GLY A 117 -25.83 28.08 -12.92
C GLY A 117 -27.28 27.69 -12.61
N ALA A 118 -27.83 28.00 -11.44
CA ALA A 118 -29.25 27.73 -11.18
C ALA A 118 -30.11 28.92 -11.66
N LYS A 119 -30.60 28.86 -12.90
CA LYS A 119 -31.79 29.63 -13.28
C LYS A 119 -33.01 28.99 -12.59
N PRO A 120 -33.89 29.78 -11.93
CA PRO A 120 -35.15 29.24 -11.47
C PRO A 120 -36.07 28.99 -12.68
N LEU A 121 -36.67 27.81 -12.75
CA LEU A 121 -37.78 27.53 -13.65
C LEU A 121 -39.02 28.24 -13.08
N MET A 122 -39.59 29.15 -13.89
CA MET A 122 -40.95 29.67 -13.73
C MET A 122 -41.97 28.55 -13.90
#